data_AF-A0A6I9WXB0-F1
#
_entry.id   AF-A0A6I9WXB0-F1
#
_cell.length_a   1.000
_cell.length_b   1.000
_cell.length_c   1.000
_cell.angle_alpha   90.00
_cell.angle_beta   90.00
_cell.angle_gamma   90.00
#
_symmetry.space_group_name_H-M   'P 1'
#
loop_
_entity.id
_entity.type
_entity.pdbx_description
1 polymer ?
#
loop_
_entity_poly.entity_id
_entity_poly.type
_entity_poly.pdbx_seq_one_letter_code
_entity_poly.pdbx_strand_id
1 'polypeptide(L)'
;MFSGRTKMGIENFLVQSLTSASTNGLLWFFPVLGAILVYFQYEVLDNEAPPINVPSEMLLPSYHFIVIGGGSAGAVVASRLSEIEDWNVLLLEAGGDETEISDVPLLAGYLQLSQLDWQYKTEPQGDACLAMENGRCNWPRGKVLGGSSVLNYMLYLRGNKRDYDLWEQQGNSGWGSRDVLHYFKKSEDNQNPYLVRTPYHANGGYLTVQEAPWHTPLAAAFVQAGQEMGYENRDINGEFQTGFMIAQGTIRRGSRCSTAKAFLRPVRLRKNLHVAMHAYATKLLVNPKSKHTYGVEFIRDGKMFHIRAKKEVIVSGGAINSPQLLMLSGIGPKEHLRELGIPVIQDSRVSLI
;
A
#
# COMPACT_ATOMS: atom_id res chain seq x y z
N MET A 1 22.45 23.31 11.39
CA MET A 1 23.64 23.56 12.23
C MET A 1 23.66 22.76 13.55
N PHE A 2 22.98 21.59 13.63
CA PHE A 2 22.96 20.74 14.83
C PHE A 2 23.23 19.26 14.48
N SER A 3 24.31 18.98 13.73
CA SER A 3 24.69 17.61 13.36
C SER A 3 26.11 17.22 13.81
N GLY A 4 26.85 18.11 14.47
CA GLY A 4 28.29 17.93 14.71
C GLY A 4 28.71 17.55 16.14
N ARG A 5 27.83 17.64 17.13
CA ARG A 5 28.24 17.55 18.56
C ARG A 5 27.88 16.24 19.28
N THR A 6 27.06 15.38 18.70
CA THR A 6 26.63 14.12 19.34
C THR A 6 27.52 12.91 19.01
N LYS A 7 28.25 12.93 17.88
CA LYS A 7 29.18 11.85 17.49
C LYS A 7 30.39 11.73 18.43
N MET A 8 30.90 12.85 18.95
CA MET A 8 32.12 12.91 19.74
C MET A 8 31.94 12.44 21.20
N GLY A 9 30.70 12.39 21.71
CA GLY A 9 30.42 11.96 23.08
C GLY A 9 30.41 10.43 23.26
N ILE A 10 30.02 9.69 22.22
CA ILE A 10 29.88 8.23 22.27
C ILE A 10 31.22 7.54 22.00
N GLU A 11 32.05 8.08 21.10
CA GLU A 11 33.41 7.57 20.87
C GLU A 11 34.26 7.62 22.15
N ASN A 12 34.15 8.70 22.94
CA ASN A 12 34.86 8.83 24.21
C ASN A 12 34.37 7.84 25.29
N PHE A 13 33.08 7.48 25.29
CA PHE A 13 32.52 6.49 26.21
C PHE A 13 32.94 5.05 25.85
N LEU A 14 33.08 4.77 24.54
CA LEU A 14 33.58 3.49 24.02
C LEU A 14 35.07 3.27 24.30
N VAL A 15 35.89 4.33 24.22
CA VAL A 15 37.33 4.24 24.50
C VAL A 15 37.61 4.06 26.01
N GLN A 16 36.82 4.68 26.88
CA GLN A 16 36.96 4.49 28.34
C GLN A 16 36.52 3.09 28.81
N SER A 17 35.54 2.48 28.16
CA SER A 17 35.09 1.12 28.52
C SER A 17 36.08 0.03 28.06
N LEU A 18 36.85 0.26 27.00
CA LEU A 18 37.87 -0.69 26.51
C LEU A 18 39.19 -0.66 27.30
N THR A 19 39.46 0.40 28.08
CA THR A 19 40.74 0.60 28.78
C THR A 19 40.75 0.14 30.24
N SER A 20 39.61 -0.30 30.79
CA SER A 20 39.49 -0.86 32.15
C SER A 20 39.43 -2.39 32.15
N ALA A 21 40.27 -3.04 31.35
CA ALA A 21 40.42 -4.48 31.35
C ALA A 21 41.42 -4.94 32.43
N SER A 22 41.01 -4.85 33.70
CA SER A 22 41.55 -5.76 34.72
C SER A 22 40.42 -6.19 35.66
N THR A 23 40.21 -7.51 35.70
CA THR A 23 39.25 -8.27 36.53
C THR A 23 37.75 -8.23 36.19
N ASN A 24 37.21 -7.23 35.48
CA ASN A 24 35.75 -7.15 35.14
C ASN A 24 35.38 -7.24 33.64
N GLY A 25 36.34 -7.53 32.76
CA GLY A 25 36.15 -7.46 31.30
C GLY A 25 35.06 -8.38 30.72
N LEU A 26 34.83 -9.55 31.33
CA LEU A 26 33.80 -10.49 30.91
C LEU A 26 32.36 -10.03 31.25
N LEU A 27 32.19 -9.25 32.32
CA LEU A 27 30.87 -8.76 32.76
C LEU A 27 30.27 -7.73 31.80
N TRP A 28 31.13 -6.94 31.13
CA TRP A 28 30.70 -5.93 30.16
C TRP A 28 30.77 -6.39 28.71
N PHE A 29 31.56 -7.43 28.42
CA PHE A 29 31.69 -7.96 27.06
C PHE A 29 30.36 -8.46 26.49
N PHE A 30 29.62 -9.29 27.23
CA PHE A 30 28.34 -9.84 26.73
C PHE A 30 27.24 -8.78 26.58
N PRO A 31 27.02 -7.85 27.53
CA PRO A 31 26.07 -6.75 27.33
C PRO A 31 26.44 -5.81 26.18
N VAL A 32 27.73 -5.47 26.01
CA VAL A 32 28.19 -4.61 24.91
C VAL A 32 28.08 -5.33 23.57
N LEU A 33 28.48 -6.60 23.50
CA LEU A 33 28.30 -7.43 22.31
C LEU A 33 26.82 -7.59 21.97
N GLY A 34 25.96 -7.81 22.97
CA GLY A 34 24.51 -7.87 22.81
C GLY A 34 23.93 -6.56 22.29
N ALA A 35 24.33 -5.42 22.85
CA ALA A 35 23.91 -4.09 22.38
C ALA A 35 24.40 -3.79 20.96
N ILE A 36 25.63 -4.19 20.63
CA ILE A 36 26.21 -4.10 19.28
C ILE A 36 25.42 -4.98 18.31
N LEU A 37 25.14 -6.23 18.65
CA LEU A 37 24.35 -7.13 17.81
C LEU A 37 22.93 -6.59 17.61
N VAL A 38 22.27 -6.10 18.67
CA VAL A 38 20.95 -5.46 18.56
C VAL A 38 21.02 -4.20 17.71
N TYR A 39 22.07 -3.39 17.82
CA TYR A 39 22.25 -2.18 17.02
C TYR A 39 22.46 -2.51 15.53
N PHE A 40 23.35 -3.46 15.22
CA PHE A 40 23.64 -3.87 13.85
C PHE A 40 22.56 -4.76 13.22
N GLN A 41 21.74 -5.44 14.04
CA GLN A 41 20.60 -6.24 13.60
C GLN A 41 19.26 -5.57 13.92
N TYR A 42 19.25 -4.28 14.28
CA TYR A 42 18.04 -3.58 14.71
C TYR A 42 16.93 -3.69 13.67
N GLU A 43 17.24 -3.48 12.39
CA GLU A 43 16.27 -3.60 11.29
C GLU A 43 15.79 -5.04 11.03
N VAL A 44 16.57 -6.04 11.43
CA VAL A 44 16.19 -7.46 11.32
C VAL A 44 15.24 -7.84 12.46
N LEU A 45 15.41 -7.20 13.64
CA LEU A 45 14.59 -7.40 14.82
C LEU A 45 13.33 -6.51 14.84
N ASP A 46 13.35 -5.39 14.12
CA ASP A 46 12.22 -4.46 13.99
C ASP A 46 11.27 -4.90 12.87
N ASN A 47 10.14 -5.49 13.28
CA ASN A 47 9.07 -5.90 12.36
C ASN A 47 8.38 -4.72 11.64
N GLU A 48 8.64 -3.49 12.07
CA GLU A 48 8.19 -2.26 11.42
C GLU A 48 9.29 -1.60 10.57
N ALA A 49 10.44 -2.26 10.39
CA ALA A 49 11.47 -1.74 9.50
C ALA A 49 10.95 -1.60 8.06
N PRO A 50 11.40 -0.59 7.31
CA PRO A 50 10.87 -0.34 5.97
C PRO A 50 11.26 -1.43 4.96
N PRO A 51 10.46 -1.69 3.91
CA PRO A 51 10.77 -2.71 2.92
C PRO A 51 12.12 -2.44 2.22
N ILE A 52 12.85 -3.50 1.90
CA ILE A 52 14.18 -3.37 1.28
C ILE A 52 14.00 -3.01 -0.20
N ASN A 53 14.51 -1.85 -0.59
CA ASN A 53 14.59 -1.47 -2.00
C ASN A 53 15.74 -2.24 -2.67
N VAL A 54 15.42 -3.33 -3.37
CA VAL A 54 16.40 -4.21 -4.02
C VAL A 54 17.15 -3.43 -5.10
N PRO A 55 18.50 -3.38 -5.07
CA PRO A 55 19.30 -2.72 -6.10
C PRO A 55 19.04 -3.29 -7.49
N SER A 56 19.17 -2.45 -8.52
CA SER A 56 18.91 -2.81 -9.92
C SER A 56 19.76 -4.01 -10.40
N GLU A 57 20.98 -4.15 -9.87
CA GLU A 57 21.93 -5.22 -10.17
C GLU A 57 21.54 -6.57 -9.56
N MET A 58 20.69 -6.56 -8.54
CA MET A 58 20.19 -7.76 -7.87
C MET A 58 18.85 -8.24 -8.46
N LEU A 59 18.27 -7.51 -9.41
CA LEU A 59 17.06 -7.95 -10.08
C LEU A 59 17.34 -9.15 -10.99
N LEU A 60 16.50 -10.18 -10.86
CA LEU A 60 16.57 -11.36 -11.71
C LEU A 60 16.11 -11.04 -13.14
N PRO A 61 16.62 -11.74 -14.16
CA PRO A 61 16.15 -11.60 -15.54
C PRO A 61 14.71 -12.10 -15.73
N SER A 62 14.18 -12.90 -14.79
CA SER A 62 12.80 -13.38 -14.82
C SER A 62 12.26 -13.71 -13.42
N TYR A 63 10.97 -13.53 -13.23
CA TYR A 63 10.23 -13.85 -12.00
C TYR A 63 9.02 -14.71 -12.33
N HIS A 64 8.47 -15.41 -11.33
CA HIS A 64 7.20 -16.12 -11.53
C HIS A 64 6.07 -15.12 -11.70
N PHE A 65 6.03 -14.12 -10.83
CA PHE A 65 5.04 -13.05 -10.87
C PHE A 65 5.72 -11.69 -10.86
N ILE A 66 5.16 -10.77 -11.64
CA ILE A 66 5.54 -9.36 -11.59
C ILE A 66 4.29 -8.56 -11.22
N VAL A 67 4.31 -7.88 -10.09
CA VAL A 67 3.24 -7.00 -9.63
C VAL A 67 3.64 -5.56 -9.93
N ILE A 68 2.80 -4.84 -10.67
CA ILE A 68 3.03 -3.45 -11.08
C ILE A 68 2.19 -2.52 -10.20
N GLY A 69 2.85 -1.68 -9.41
CA GLY A 69 2.24 -0.79 -8.44
C GLY A 69 2.19 -1.43 -7.05
N GLY A 70 3.01 -0.93 -6.13
CA GLY A 70 3.03 -1.30 -4.72
C GLY A 70 1.97 -0.60 -3.88
N GLY A 71 0.83 -0.25 -4.49
CA GLY A 71 -0.29 0.40 -3.85
C GLY A 71 -1.18 -0.55 -3.03
N SER A 72 -2.39 -0.10 -2.69
CA SER A 72 -3.30 -0.80 -1.78
C SER A 72 -3.56 -2.28 -2.14
N ALA A 73 -3.74 -2.59 -3.42
CA ALA A 73 -3.94 -3.96 -3.88
C ALA A 73 -2.62 -4.70 -4.15
N GLY A 74 -1.67 -4.05 -4.82
CA GLY A 74 -0.42 -4.69 -5.23
C GLY A 74 0.47 -5.11 -4.05
N ALA A 75 0.47 -4.34 -2.96
CA ALA A 75 1.15 -4.71 -1.71
C ALA A 75 0.58 -6.04 -1.15
N VAL A 76 -0.74 -6.20 -1.16
CA VAL A 76 -1.41 -7.43 -0.71
C VAL A 76 -1.06 -8.60 -1.62
N VAL A 77 -1.16 -8.41 -2.93
CA VAL A 77 -0.88 -9.47 -3.92
C VAL A 77 0.56 -9.93 -3.83
N ALA A 78 1.53 -9.02 -3.80
CA ALA A 78 2.95 -9.37 -3.67
C ALA A 78 3.24 -10.11 -2.36
N SER A 79 2.63 -9.67 -1.26
CA SER A 79 2.73 -10.34 0.04
C SER A 79 2.17 -11.75 0.00
N ARG A 80 0.97 -11.97 -0.57
CA ARG A 80 0.36 -13.31 -0.63
C ARG A 80 1.06 -14.24 -1.60
N LEU A 81 1.45 -13.78 -2.78
CA LEU A 81 2.18 -14.61 -3.75
C LEU A 81 3.54 -15.07 -3.20
N SER A 82 4.21 -14.22 -2.43
CA SER A 82 5.51 -14.57 -1.82
C SER A 82 5.40 -15.49 -0.59
N GLU A 83 4.19 -15.84 -0.13
CA GLU A 83 4.01 -16.89 0.90
C GLU A 83 4.48 -18.26 0.40
N ILE A 84 4.53 -18.47 -0.91
CA ILE A 84 5.06 -19.69 -1.53
C ILE A 84 6.53 -19.45 -1.87
N GLU A 85 7.43 -20.10 -1.13
CA GLU A 85 8.89 -19.89 -1.21
C GLU A 85 9.47 -20.18 -2.60
N ASP A 86 8.87 -21.12 -3.34
CA ASP A 86 9.26 -21.46 -4.72
C ASP A 86 8.96 -20.34 -5.73
N TRP A 87 8.11 -19.38 -5.36
CA TRP A 87 7.70 -18.29 -6.24
C TRP A 87 8.52 -17.02 -5.98
N ASN A 88 9.50 -16.75 -6.85
CA ASN A 88 10.08 -15.42 -6.98
C ASN A 88 9.06 -14.40 -7.49
N VAL A 89 8.83 -13.33 -6.73
CA VAL A 89 7.89 -12.24 -7.00
C VAL A 89 8.66 -10.92 -7.09
N LEU A 90 8.43 -10.15 -8.15
CA LEU A 90 8.92 -8.77 -8.28
C LEU A 90 7.76 -7.79 -8.08
N LEU A 91 7.91 -6.85 -7.16
CA LEU A 91 7.02 -5.71 -6.99
C LEU A 91 7.69 -4.44 -7.52
N LEU A 92 7.09 -3.80 -8.51
CA LEU A 92 7.55 -2.52 -9.06
C LEU A 92 6.71 -1.38 -8.52
N GLU A 93 7.34 -0.36 -7.92
CA GLU A 93 6.68 0.86 -7.46
C GLU A 93 7.38 2.10 -8.03
N ALA A 94 6.58 3.02 -8.58
CA ALA A 94 7.09 4.24 -9.21
C ALA A 94 7.58 5.27 -8.17
N GLY A 95 6.99 5.26 -6.98
CA GLY A 95 7.39 6.06 -5.84
C GLY A 95 8.54 5.46 -5.03
N GLY A 96 8.95 6.22 -4.00
CA GLY A 96 9.84 5.75 -2.95
C GLY A 96 9.06 5.14 -1.80
N ASP A 97 9.70 5.09 -0.63
CA ASP A 97 9.06 4.67 0.61
C ASP A 97 8.24 5.80 1.25
N GLU A 98 7.35 5.42 2.17
CA GLU A 98 6.57 6.36 2.97
C GLU A 98 7.45 7.11 3.99
N THR A 99 6.99 8.28 4.44
CA THR A 99 7.75 9.17 5.33
C THR A 99 7.11 9.25 6.72
N GLU A 100 7.87 9.67 7.72
CA GLU A 100 7.35 9.91 9.09
C GLU A 100 6.18 10.91 9.13
N ILE A 101 6.13 11.87 8.20
CA ILE A 101 5.02 12.81 8.10
C ILE A 101 3.73 12.07 7.72
N SER A 102 3.84 11.05 6.87
CA SER A 102 2.68 10.27 6.43
C SER A 102 2.05 9.42 7.55
N ASP A 103 2.80 9.18 8.62
CA ASP A 103 2.35 8.41 9.78
C ASP A 103 1.35 9.16 10.63
N VAL A 104 1.40 10.49 10.63
CA VAL A 104 0.56 11.35 11.47
C VAL A 104 -0.81 11.54 10.81
N PRO A 105 -1.90 10.97 11.35
CA PRO A 105 -3.22 10.98 10.69
C PRO A 105 -3.74 12.39 10.38
N LEU A 106 -3.51 13.35 11.28
CA LEU A 106 -3.94 14.75 11.14
C LEU A 106 -3.30 15.45 9.93
N LEU A 107 -2.15 14.96 9.46
CA LEU A 107 -1.42 15.55 8.33
C LEU A 107 -1.78 14.92 6.98
N ALA A 108 -2.78 14.04 6.89
CA ALA A 108 -3.17 13.38 5.65
C ALA A 108 -3.40 14.36 4.47
N GLY A 109 -4.05 15.51 4.74
CA GLY A 109 -4.28 16.54 3.73
C GLY A 109 -3.00 17.22 3.23
N TYR A 110 -1.96 17.30 4.06
CA TYR A 110 -0.67 17.90 3.72
C TYR A 110 0.14 17.07 2.71
N LEU A 111 -0.19 15.78 2.58
CA LEU A 111 0.52 14.88 1.69
C LEU A 111 0.08 15.02 0.22
N GLN A 112 -1.10 15.60 -0.02
CA GLN A 112 -1.57 15.91 -1.38
C GLN A 112 -0.70 17.01 -1.99
N LEU A 113 -0.52 16.98 -3.31
CA LEU A 113 0.36 17.93 -4.04
C LEU A 113 1.83 17.87 -3.62
N SER A 114 2.24 16.87 -2.84
CA SER A 114 3.63 16.59 -2.49
C SER A 114 4.28 15.62 -3.49
N GLN A 115 5.54 15.26 -3.27
CA GLN A 115 6.24 14.24 -4.07
C GLN A 115 5.65 12.82 -3.92
N LEU A 116 4.87 12.58 -2.85
CA LEU A 116 4.18 11.31 -2.62
C LEU A 116 2.86 11.22 -3.41
N ASP A 117 2.46 12.28 -4.10
CA ASP A 117 1.26 12.36 -4.91
C ASP A 117 1.63 12.39 -6.40
N TRP A 118 0.86 11.70 -7.23
CA TRP A 118 0.91 11.82 -8.68
C TRP A 118 0.41 13.19 -9.18
N GLN A 119 -0.42 13.87 -8.39
CA GLN A 119 -0.93 15.22 -8.66
C GLN A 119 -1.74 15.31 -9.96
N TYR A 120 -2.48 14.25 -10.29
CA TYR A 120 -3.35 14.28 -11.47
C TYR A 120 -4.38 15.41 -11.36
N LYS A 121 -4.77 15.93 -12.52
CA LYS A 121 -5.86 16.89 -12.65
C LYS A 121 -6.85 16.36 -13.68
N THR A 122 -8.14 16.53 -13.42
CA THR A 122 -9.19 16.19 -14.40
C THR A 122 -9.12 17.13 -15.60
N GLU A 123 -9.71 16.75 -16.73
CA GLU A 123 -10.06 17.72 -17.78
C GLU A 123 -11.15 18.69 -17.25
N PRO A 124 -11.20 19.94 -17.76
CA PRO A 124 -12.25 20.88 -17.37
C PRO A 124 -13.61 20.42 -17.91
N GLN A 125 -14.64 20.39 -17.05
CA GLN A 125 -15.98 19.92 -17.41
C GLN A 125 -17.01 21.07 -17.56
N GLY A 126 -16.74 22.25 -17.01
CA GLY A 126 -17.59 23.44 -17.13
C GLY A 126 -18.74 23.52 -16.12
N ASP A 127 -19.01 22.45 -15.36
CA ASP A 127 -20.04 22.35 -14.33
C ASP A 127 -19.50 21.87 -12.96
N ALA A 128 -18.28 21.35 -12.92
CA ALA A 128 -17.57 20.93 -11.71
C ALA A 128 -16.29 21.74 -11.48
N CYS A 129 -15.84 21.80 -10.22
CA CYS A 129 -14.58 22.44 -9.82
C CYS A 129 -14.40 23.89 -10.31
N LEU A 130 -15.50 24.64 -10.42
CA LEU A 130 -15.52 26.02 -10.93
C LEU A 130 -14.67 27.00 -10.11
N ALA A 131 -14.45 26.70 -8.82
CA ALA A 131 -13.60 27.49 -7.93
C ALA A 131 -12.11 27.04 -7.94
N MET A 132 -11.74 26.04 -8.74
CA MET A 132 -10.37 25.56 -8.87
C MET A 132 -9.68 26.23 -10.06
N GLU A 133 -8.34 26.29 -10.02
CA GLU A 133 -7.54 26.82 -11.13
C GLU A 133 -7.87 26.11 -12.45
N ASN A 134 -8.19 26.90 -13.49
CA ASN A 134 -8.58 26.44 -14.81
C ASN A 134 -9.81 25.51 -14.84
N GLY A 135 -10.63 25.49 -13.78
CA GLY A 135 -11.82 24.63 -13.70
C GLY A 135 -11.49 23.13 -13.61
N ARG A 136 -10.29 22.78 -13.10
CA ARG A 136 -9.81 21.39 -13.04
C ARG A 136 -9.75 20.91 -11.60
N CYS A 137 -10.29 19.73 -11.33
CA CYS A 137 -10.23 19.12 -10.01
C CYS A 137 -8.84 18.53 -9.76
N ASN A 138 -8.30 18.72 -8.55
CA ASN A 138 -7.16 17.93 -8.08
C ASN A 138 -7.61 16.49 -7.85
N TRP A 139 -6.82 15.53 -8.32
CA TRP A 139 -7.17 14.11 -8.29
C TRP A 139 -6.02 13.28 -7.68
N PRO A 140 -5.78 13.43 -6.35
CA PRO A 140 -4.60 12.90 -5.70
C PRO A 140 -4.55 11.37 -5.76
N ARG A 141 -3.36 10.84 -6.05
CA ARG A 141 -3.07 9.40 -6.07
C ARG A 141 -1.69 9.15 -5.51
N GLY A 142 -1.53 8.15 -4.65
CA GLY A 142 -0.24 7.85 -4.03
C GLY A 142 0.79 7.37 -5.05
N LYS A 143 1.93 8.06 -5.10
CA LYS A 143 3.16 7.69 -5.78
C LYS A 143 4.22 7.36 -4.73
N VAL A 144 3.98 6.28 -4.01
CA VAL A 144 4.74 5.85 -2.84
C VAL A 144 4.40 4.38 -2.58
N LEU A 145 5.28 3.63 -1.95
CA LEU A 145 4.97 2.28 -1.50
C LEU A 145 3.79 2.32 -0.52
N GLY A 146 2.77 1.49 -0.75
CA GLY A 146 1.45 1.56 -0.11
C GLY A 146 0.43 2.41 -0.88
N GLY A 147 0.86 3.18 -1.88
CA GLY A 147 0.04 3.96 -2.79
C GLY A 147 -0.90 4.91 -2.07
N SER A 148 -2.14 5.04 -2.54
CA SER A 148 -3.11 5.97 -1.94
C SER A 148 -3.48 5.64 -0.48
N SER A 149 -3.16 4.45 0.06
CA SER A 149 -3.34 4.18 1.50
C SER A 149 -2.43 5.04 2.38
N VAL A 150 -1.35 5.61 1.83
CA VAL A 150 -0.45 6.55 2.50
C VAL A 150 -1.05 7.97 2.56
N LEU A 151 -1.87 8.35 1.58
CA LEU A 151 -2.43 9.70 1.46
C LEU A 151 -3.88 9.81 1.96
N ASN A 152 -4.62 8.71 2.05
CA ASN A 152 -6.05 8.73 2.39
C ASN A 152 -6.33 9.20 3.83
N TYR A 153 -7.61 9.32 4.18
CA TYR A 153 -8.06 9.70 5.52
C TYR A 153 -8.30 8.51 6.46
N MET A 154 -7.71 7.35 6.18
CA MET A 154 -7.69 6.12 7.01
C MET A 154 -9.04 5.48 7.34
N LEU A 155 -10.18 6.12 7.05
CA LEU A 155 -11.51 5.56 7.33
C LEU A 155 -11.63 4.12 6.81
N TYR A 156 -12.00 3.20 7.70
CA TYR A 156 -12.20 1.79 7.39
C TYR A 156 -13.70 1.50 7.27
N LEU A 157 -14.18 1.51 6.03
CA LEU A 157 -15.55 1.18 5.66
C LEU A 157 -15.51 0.20 4.48
N ARG A 158 -16.34 -0.84 4.55
CA ARG A 158 -16.55 -1.82 3.47
C ARG A 158 -17.68 -1.37 2.54
N GLY A 159 -17.80 -1.99 1.37
CA GLY A 159 -18.94 -1.77 0.48
C GLY A 159 -20.25 -2.29 1.07
N ASN A 160 -21.39 -1.89 0.48
CA ASN A 160 -22.66 -2.47 0.90
C ASN A 160 -22.73 -3.93 0.44
N LYS A 161 -23.29 -4.83 1.26
CA LYS A 161 -23.45 -6.25 0.87
C LYS A 161 -24.17 -6.41 -0.49
N ARG A 162 -25.13 -5.52 -0.77
CA ARG A 162 -25.88 -5.50 -2.03
C ARG A 162 -25.01 -5.21 -3.25
N ASP A 163 -23.93 -4.44 -3.11
CA ASP A 163 -23.03 -4.14 -4.22
C ASP A 163 -22.30 -5.40 -4.66
N TYR A 164 -21.81 -6.20 -3.71
CA TYR A 164 -21.13 -7.47 -3.97
C TYR A 164 -22.09 -8.55 -4.50
N ASP A 165 -23.28 -8.66 -3.91
CA ASP A 165 -24.31 -9.59 -4.40
C ASP A 165 -24.73 -9.24 -5.83
N LEU A 166 -24.79 -7.94 -6.17
CA LEU A 166 -25.05 -7.49 -7.54
C LEU A 166 -23.91 -7.87 -8.50
N TRP A 167 -22.65 -7.77 -8.08
CA TRP A 167 -21.52 -8.21 -8.91
C TRP A 167 -21.61 -9.70 -9.23
N GLU A 168 -21.96 -10.53 -8.26
CA GLU A 168 -22.17 -11.97 -8.49
C GLU A 168 -23.36 -12.23 -9.41
N GLN A 169 -24.48 -11.54 -9.22
CA GLN A 169 -25.66 -11.63 -10.10
C GLN A 169 -25.35 -11.22 -11.54
N GLN A 170 -24.39 -10.33 -11.77
CA GLN A 170 -23.89 -9.95 -13.10
C GLN A 170 -22.99 -11.01 -13.75
N GLY A 171 -22.79 -12.16 -13.10
CA GLY A 171 -22.01 -13.29 -13.60
C GLY A 171 -20.61 -13.41 -13.02
N ASN A 172 -20.21 -12.55 -12.08
CA ASN A 172 -18.89 -12.61 -11.45
C ASN A 172 -18.92 -13.56 -10.25
N SER A 173 -18.96 -14.87 -10.53
CA SER A 173 -19.03 -15.90 -9.48
C SER A 173 -17.92 -15.76 -8.45
N GLY A 174 -18.25 -15.88 -7.16
CA GLY A 174 -17.29 -15.74 -6.05
C GLY A 174 -17.02 -14.31 -5.60
N TRP A 175 -17.73 -13.32 -6.18
CA TRP A 175 -17.71 -11.92 -5.73
C TRP A 175 -18.92 -11.54 -4.86
N GLY A 176 -19.76 -12.51 -4.48
CA GLY A 176 -20.90 -12.29 -3.58
C GLY A 176 -20.47 -11.86 -2.18
N SER A 177 -21.37 -11.22 -1.43
CA SER A 177 -21.06 -10.64 -0.10
C SER A 177 -20.44 -11.65 0.88
N ARG A 178 -20.90 -12.90 0.84
CA ARG A 178 -20.36 -14.00 1.66
C ARG A 178 -18.89 -14.29 1.35
N ASP A 179 -18.56 -14.38 0.07
CA ASP A 179 -17.23 -14.75 -0.41
C ASP A 179 -16.22 -13.62 -0.15
N VAL A 180 -16.62 -12.37 -0.36
CA VAL A 180 -15.75 -11.22 -0.03
C VAL A 180 -15.61 -10.99 1.48
N LEU A 181 -16.63 -11.30 2.29
CA LEU A 181 -16.55 -11.18 3.76
C LEU A 181 -15.43 -12.06 4.34
N HIS A 182 -15.21 -13.25 3.77
CA HIS A 182 -14.08 -14.09 4.14
C HIS A 182 -12.75 -13.33 3.99
N TYR A 183 -12.54 -12.66 2.85
CA TYR A 183 -11.30 -11.92 2.58
C TYR A 183 -11.17 -10.63 3.38
N PHE A 184 -12.29 -9.93 3.66
CA PHE A 184 -12.28 -8.80 4.59
C PHE A 184 -11.78 -9.22 5.96
N LYS A 185 -12.32 -10.32 6.50
CA LYS A 185 -11.88 -10.89 7.78
C LYS A 185 -10.43 -11.37 7.73
N LYS A 186 -10.01 -12.04 6.64
CA LYS A 186 -8.62 -12.51 6.47
C LYS A 186 -7.60 -11.36 6.45
N SER A 187 -8.00 -10.19 5.96
CA SER A 187 -7.16 -9.00 5.91
C SER A 187 -7.06 -8.29 7.26
N GLU A 188 -8.12 -8.34 8.06
CA GLU A 188 -8.37 -7.45 9.19
C GLU A 188 -7.69 -7.92 10.49
N ASP A 189 -7.06 -6.98 11.17
CA ASP A 189 -6.60 -7.12 12.54
C ASP A 189 -7.30 -6.06 13.43
N ASN A 190 -8.57 -6.33 13.74
CA ASN A 190 -9.42 -5.39 14.45
C ASN A 190 -9.11 -5.39 15.95
N GLN A 191 -8.76 -4.22 16.49
CA GLN A 191 -8.38 -4.05 17.91
C GLN A 191 -9.57 -3.68 18.81
N ASN A 192 -10.79 -3.52 18.27
CA ASN A 192 -12.00 -3.24 19.04
C ASN A 192 -12.64 -4.57 19.52
N PRO A 193 -12.49 -4.99 20.80
CA PRO A 193 -12.86 -6.34 21.22
C PRO A 193 -14.35 -6.65 21.12
N TYR A 194 -15.19 -5.62 21.16
CA TYR A 194 -16.64 -5.76 21.03
C TYR A 194 -17.07 -6.07 19.59
N LEU A 195 -16.30 -5.63 18.58
CA LEU A 195 -16.54 -5.94 17.17
C LEU A 195 -16.03 -7.32 16.78
N VAL A 196 -14.85 -7.72 17.29
CA VAL A 196 -14.24 -9.05 16.99
C VAL A 196 -15.13 -10.22 17.45
N ARG A 197 -16.01 -10.00 18.42
CA ARG A 197 -16.98 -11.00 18.90
C ARG A 197 -18.19 -11.18 17.97
N THR A 198 -18.33 -10.37 16.93
CA THR A 198 -19.40 -10.50 15.93
C THR A 198 -18.97 -11.38 14.76
N PRO A 199 -19.91 -11.90 13.94
CA PRO A 199 -19.57 -12.68 12.75
C PRO A 199 -18.81 -11.89 11.67
N TYR A 200 -18.79 -10.55 11.75
CA TYR A 200 -18.36 -9.66 10.66
C TYR A 200 -16.89 -9.25 10.74
N HIS A 201 -16.26 -9.37 11.89
CA HIS A 201 -14.88 -8.94 12.08
C HIS A 201 -13.95 -10.10 12.44
N ALA A 202 -12.65 -9.87 12.28
CA ALA A 202 -11.61 -10.75 12.76
C ALA A 202 -10.42 -9.96 13.30
N ASN A 203 -9.59 -10.64 14.07
CA ASN A 203 -8.27 -10.17 14.48
C ASN A 203 -7.18 -11.13 13.95
N GLY A 204 -5.92 -10.69 13.98
CA GLY A 204 -4.77 -11.49 13.53
C GLY A 204 -4.48 -11.42 12.03
N GLY A 205 -5.22 -10.62 11.25
CA GLY A 205 -4.83 -10.24 9.91
C GLY A 205 -3.61 -9.31 9.88
N TYR A 206 -3.29 -8.77 8.70
CA TYR A 206 -2.14 -7.88 8.52
C TYR A 206 -2.50 -6.39 8.69
N LEU A 207 -3.73 -6.02 8.34
CA LEU A 207 -4.19 -4.63 8.34
C LEU A 207 -4.82 -4.31 9.70
N THR A 208 -4.11 -3.56 10.54
CA THR A 208 -4.63 -3.14 11.83
C THR A 208 -5.74 -2.12 11.64
N VAL A 209 -6.89 -2.40 12.25
CA VAL A 209 -8.08 -1.56 12.23
C VAL A 209 -8.48 -1.27 13.67
N GLN A 210 -8.71 0.00 13.98
CA GLN A 210 -9.17 0.40 15.30
C GLN A 210 -9.89 1.74 15.25
N GLU A 211 -10.71 2.01 16.26
CA GLU A 211 -11.09 3.37 16.60
C GLU A 211 -9.86 4.20 17.00
N ALA A 212 -9.92 5.51 16.74
CA ALA A 212 -8.86 6.42 17.17
C ALA A 212 -8.74 6.38 18.70
N PRO A 213 -7.54 6.28 19.29
CA PRO A 213 -7.39 6.24 20.75
C PRO A 213 -7.93 7.48 21.48
N TRP A 214 -8.06 8.59 20.77
CA TRP A 214 -8.60 9.84 21.27
C TRP A 214 -9.64 10.39 20.30
N HIS A 215 -10.72 10.94 20.86
CA HIS A 215 -11.82 11.56 20.12
C HIS A 215 -12.19 12.89 20.78
N THR A 216 -12.58 13.86 19.97
CA THR A 216 -13.21 15.08 20.48
C THR A 216 -14.62 14.77 21.01
N PRO A 217 -15.19 15.62 21.88
CA PRO A 217 -16.60 15.51 22.28
C PRO A 217 -17.59 15.54 21.09
N LEU A 218 -17.18 16.11 19.95
CA LEU A 218 -18.00 16.12 18.73
C LEU A 218 -18.29 14.71 18.22
N ALA A 219 -17.36 13.75 18.35
CA ALA A 219 -17.58 12.39 17.87
C ALA A 219 -18.81 11.76 18.56
N ALA A 220 -18.93 11.91 19.88
CA ALA A 220 -20.09 11.44 20.63
C ALA A 220 -21.35 12.24 20.29
N ALA A 221 -21.24 13.57 20.13
CA ALA A 221 -22.37 14.42 19.77
C ALA A 221 -22.98 14.05 18.40
N PHE A 222 -22.14 13.71 17.40
CA PHE A 222 -22.62 13.26 16.09
C PHE A 222 -23.37 11.93 16.16
N VAL A 223 -22.91 10.98 16.99
CA VAL A 223 -23.62 9.71 17.19
C VAL A 223 -24.95 9.95 17.90
N GLN A 224 -24.98 10.80 18.93
CA GLN A 224 -26.21 11.16 19.65
C GLN A 224 -27.23 11.85 18.75
N ALA A 225 -26.80 12.82 17.93
CA ALA A 225 -27.68 13.48 16.96
C ALA A 225 -28.29 12.47 15.97
N GLY A 226 -27.51 11.49 15.52
CA GLY A 226 -28.02 10.38 14.71
C GLY A 226 -29.12 9.59 15.40
N GLN A 227 -28.97 9.32 16.69
CA GLN A 227 -29.98 8.65 17.51
C GLN A 227 -31.26 9.48 17.69
N GLU A 228 -31.13 10.79 17.90
CA GLU A 228 -32.28 11.72 17.97
C GLU A 228 -33.07 11.79 16.65
N MET A 229 -32.37 11.62 15.52
CA MET A 229 -33.00 11.51 14.19
C MET A 229 -33.66 10.15 13.94
N GLY A 230 -33.57 9.20 14.88
CA GLY A 230 -34.16 7.87 14.77
C GLY A 230 -33.24 6.80 14.16
N TYR A 231 -31.95 7.07 13.97
CA TYR A 231 -30.98 6.07 13.56
C TYR A 231 -30.41 5.31 14.76
N GLU A 232 -29.97 4.07 14.55
CA GLU A 232 -29.26 3.33 15.60
C GLU A 232 -27.76 3.64 15.58
N ASN A 233 -27.15 3.61 16.77
CA ASN A 233 -25.70 3.50 16.91
C ASN A 233 -25.31 2.03 16.71
N ARG A 234 -24.66 1.70 15.59
CA ARG A 234 -24.36 0.30 15.20
C ARG A 234 -23.09 0.18 14.37
N ASP A 235 -22.54 -1.02 14.31
CA ASP A 235 -21.43 -1.35 13.42
C ASP A 235 -21.82 -1.20 11.93
N ILE A 236 -21.25 -0.20 11.26
CA ILE A 236 -21.49 0.08 9.84
C ILE A 236 -20.85 -0.93 8.88
N ASN A 237 -20.00 -1.82 9.40
CA ASN A 237 -19.40 -2.96 8.68
C ASN A 237 -20.07 -4.30 9.05
N GLY A 238 -21.15 -4.26 9.85
CA GLY A 238 -21.88 -5.41 10.36
C GLY A 238 -23.07 -5.85 9.51
N GLU A 239 -24.06 -6.49 10.15
CA GLU A 239 -25.27 -7.01 9.48
C GLU A 239 -26.08 -5.93 8.78
N PHE A 240 -26.29 -4.82 9.49
CA PHE A 240 -27.03 -3.65 9.03
C PHE A 240 -26.08 -2.46 9.00
N GLN A 241 -25.92 -1.85 7.83
CA GLN A 241 -24.90 -0.82 7.60
C GLN A 241 -25.44 0.62 7.76
N THR A 242 -26.76 0.79 7.82
CA THR A 242 -27.39 2.11 8.01
C THR A 242 -27.44 2.48 9.49
N GLY A 243 -26.69 3.51 9.88
CA GLY A 243 -26.67 4.01 11.24
C GLY A 243 -25.51 4.98 11.47
N PHE A 244 -25.24 5.25 12.74
CA PHE A 244 -24.10 6.05 13.18
C PHE A 244 -23.15 5.18 14.00
N MET A 245 -21.86 5.51 13.98
CA MET A 245 -20.87 4.95 14.90
C MET A 245 -19.67 5.87 15.00
N ILE A 246 -18.85 5.65 16.03
CA ILE A 246 -17.48 6.16 16.01
C ILE A 246 -16.72 5.41 14.93
N ALA A 247 -16.27 6.11 13.90
CA ALA A 247 -15.64 5.49 12.74
C ALA A 247 -14.32 4.79 13.12
N GLN A 248 -14.12 3.60 12.55
CA GLN A 248 -12.84 2.91 12.61
C GLN A 248 -11.89 3.46 11.54
N GLY A 249 -10.59 3.35 11.81
CA GLY A 249 -9.55 3.66 10.85
C GLY A 249 -8.49 2.58 10.74
N THR A 250 -7.78 2.55 9.62
CA THR A 250 -6.55 1.77 9.43
C THR A 250 -5.41 2.43 10.21
N ILE A 251 -5.40 2.20 11.52
CA ILE A 251 -4.51 2.83 12.50
C ILE A 251 -3.83 1.70 13.30
N ARG A 252 -2.54 1.87 13.59
CA ARG A 252 -1.77 0.97 14.45
C ARG A 252 -1.04 1.82 15.47
N ARG A 253 -1.37 1.66 16.75
CA ARG A 253 -0.73 2.40 17.87
C ARG A 253 -0.78 3.94 17.69
N GLY A 254 -1.89 4.45 17.16
CA GLY A 254 -2.10 5.89 16.93
C GLY A 254 -1.52 6.45 15.62
N SER A 255 -0.73 5.66 14.88
CA SER A 255 -0.19 6.03 13.56
C SER A 255 -0.96 5.38 12.43
N ARG A 256 -0.88 5.95 11.23
CA ARG A 256 -1.41 5.33 10.00
C ARG A 256 -0.84 3.93 9.80
N CYS A 257 -1.73 2.97 9.53
CA CYS A 257 -1.38 1.64 9.02
C CYS A 257 -1.64 1.58 7.51
N SER A 258 -0.66 1.98 6.70
CA SER A 258 -0.72 1.83 5.24
C SER A 258 -0.68 0.35 4.83
N THR A 259 -0.98 0.07 3.57
CA THR A 259 -0.83 -1.30 3.05
C THR A 259 0.63 -1.74 2.93
N ALA A 260 1.59 -0.82 2.81
CA ALA A 260 3.02 -1.16 2.90
C ALA A 260 3.38 -1.63 4.32
N LYS A 261 2.91 -0.92 5.35
CA LYS A 261 3.08 -1.33 6.77
C LYS A 261 2.39 -2.63 7.12
N ALA A 262 1.19 -2.81 6.60
CA ALA A 262 0.41 -4.01 6.85
C ALA A 262 1.02 -5.22 6.14
N PHE A 263 1.29 -5.12 4.84
CA PHE A 263 1.53 -6.30 4.00
C PHE A 263 2.98 -6.48 3.53
N LEU A 264 3.81 -5.43 3.53
CA LEU A 264 5.19 -5.51 3.01
C LEU A 264 6.25 -5.48 4.11
N ARG A 265 6.10 -4.62 5.12
CA ARG A 265 7.06 -4.55 6.25
C ARG A 265 7.24 -5.89 6.98
N PRO A 266 6.17 -6.63 7.35
CA PRO A 266 6.31 -7.90 8.07
C PRO A 266 6.97 -9.02 7.24
N VAL A 267 7.04 -8.85 5.92
CA VAL A 267 7.55 -9.87 4.99
C VAL A 267 8.82 -9.40 4.26
N ARG A 268 9.42 -8.28 4.68
CA ARG A 268 10.56 -7.63 4.02
C ARG A 268 11.80 -8.51 3.86
N LEU A 269 11.95 -9.52 4.73
CA LEU A 269 13.09 -10.45 4.74
C LEU A 269 12.86 -11.71 3.90
N ARG A 270 11.69 -11.85 3.25
CA ARG A 270 11.42 -12.97 2.33
C ARG A 270 12.35 -12.87 1.12
N LYS A 271 13.24 -13.85 0.97
CA LYS A 271 14.24 -13.89 -0.10
C LYS A 271 13.65 -13.99 -1.51
N ASN A 272 12.41 -14.48 -1.62
CA ASN A 272 11.68 -14.63 -2.87
C ASN A 272 10.82 -13.39 -3.23
N LEU A 273 10.80 -12.34 -2.40
CA LEU A 273 10.11 -11.08 -2.70
C LEU A 273 11.13 -9.97 -2.97
N HIS A 274 11.20 -9.49 -4.21
CA HIS A 274 12.00 -8.33 -4.57
C HIS A 274 11.11 -7.10 -4.71
N VAL A 275 11.36 -6.06 -3.92
CA VAL A 275 10.69 -4.76 -4.04
C VAL A 275 11.63 -3.78 -4.73
N ALA A 276 11.21 -3.24 -5.87
CA ALA A 276 11.94 -2.23 -6.63
C ALA A 276 11.17 -0.91 -6.58
N MET A 277 11.64 0.02 -5.76
CA MET A 277 11.12 1.38 -5.67
C MET A 277 11.75 2.26 -6.76
N HIS A 278 11.12 3.39 -7.06
CA HIS A 278 11.48 4.28 -8.17
C HIS A 278 11.55 3.57 -9.54
N ALA A 279 10.78 2.50 -9.69
CA ALA A 279 10.67 1.67 -10.87
C ALA A 279 9.33 1.93 -11.57
N TYR A 280 9.34 2.77 -12.60
CA TYR A 280 8.14 3.16 -13.32
C TYR A 280 7.88 2.25 -14.51
N ALA A 281 6.86 1.39 -14.42
CA ALA A 281 6.44 0.54 -15.53
C ALA A 281 5.87 1.38 -16.68
N THR A 282 6.43 1.21 -17.87
CA THR A 282 6.07 1.97 -19.08
C THR A 282 5.25 1.15 -20.06
N LYS A 283 5.46 -0.18 -20.09
CA LYS A 283 4.80 -1.05 -21.06
C LYS A 283 4.76 -2.51 -20.62
N LEU A 284 3.66 -3.20 -20.92
CA LEU A 284 3.59 -4.66 -20.86
C LEU A 284 4.19 -5.26 -22.15
N LEU A 285 4.99 -6.30 -21.98
CA LEU A 285 5.57 -7.03 -23.10
C LEU A 285 4.61 -8.15 -23.49
N VAL A 286 3.87 -7.94 -24.59
CA VAL A 286 2.81 -8.84 -25.05
C VAL A 286 3.13 -9.35 -26.45
N ASN A 287 2.99 -10.66 -26.66
CA ASN A 287 3.11 -11.24 -27.99
C ASN A 287 1.87 -10.86 -28.83
N PRO A 288 2.03 -10.19 -29.99
CA PRO A 288 0.88 -9.69 -30.76
C PRO A 288 0.02 -10.80 -31.39
N LYS A 289 0.57 -12.01 -31.57
CA LYS A 289 -0.17 -13.14 -32.15
C LYS A 289 -0.89 -13.96 -31.09
N SER A 290 -0.16 -14.40 -30.06
CA SER A 290 -0.74 -15.24 -28.99
C SER A 290 -1.46 -14.44 -27.91
N LYS A 291 -1.27 -13.12 -27.87
CA LYS A 291 -1.77 -12.20 -26.83
C LYS A 291 -1.26 -12.56 -25.43
N HIS A 292 -0.20 -13.36 -25.35
CA HIS A 292 0.42 -13.74 -24.10
C HIS A 292 1.35 -12.63 -23.61
N THR A 293 1.11 -12.13 -22.40
CA THR A 293 2.00 -11.20 -21.70
C THR A 293 3.16 -11.98 -21.09
N TYR A 294 4.38 -11.68 -21.52
CA TYR A 294 5.59 -12.41 -21.13
C TYR A 294 6.56 -11.59 -20.27
N GLY A 295 6.22 -10.34 -19.96
CA GLY A 295 7.07 -9.48 -19.13
C GLY A 295 6.62 -8.04 -19.06
N VAL A 296 7.50 -7.20 -18.53
CA VAL A 296 7.29 -5.75 -18.37
C VAL A 296 8.54 -4.98 -18.77
N GLU A 297 8.33 -3.81 -19.35
CA GLU A 297 9.30 -2.76 -19.54
C GLU A 297 9.09 -1.69 -18.46
N PHE A 298 10.17 -1.24 -17.83
CA PHE A 298 10.13 -0.17 -16.84
C PHE A 298 11.41 0.67 -16.84
N ILE A 299 11.31 1.91 -16.37
CA ILE A 299 12.44 2.81 -16.17
C ILE A 299 12.79 2.85 -14.68
N ARG A 300 14.09 2.71 -14.38
CA ARG A 300 14.66 2.91 -13.04
C ARG A 300 16.08 3.43 -13.18
N ASP A 301 16.51 4.35 -12.32
CA ASP A 301 17.87 4.92 -12.32
C ASP A 301 18.31 5.46 -13.70
N GLY A 302 17.37 6.02 -14.47
CA GLY A 302 17.60 6.53 -15.83
C GLY A 302 17.83 5.45 -16.90
N LYS A 303 17.67 4.15 -16.56
CA LYS A 303 17.86 3.02 -17.47
C LYS A 303 16.54 2.30 -17.75
N MET A 304 16.42 1.80 -18.97
CA MET A 304 15.29 0.96 -19.40
C MET A 304 15.59 -0.50 -19.08
N PHE A 305 14.67 -1.16 -18.38
CA PHE A 305 14.76 -2.57 -18.02
C PHE A 305 13.64 -3.37 -18.69
N HIS A 306 13.95 -4.62 -19.03
CA HIS A 306 12.99 -5.59 -19.54
C HIS A 306 13.09 -6.86 -18.69
N ILE A 307 12.04 -7.20 -17.95
CA ILE A 307 12.02 -8.38 -17.07
C ILE A 307 10.89 -9.31 -17.49
N ARG A 308 11.20 -10.60 -17.60
CA ARG A 308 10.24 -11.63 -18.01
C ARG A 308 9.41 -12.15 -16.85
N ALA A 309 8.13 -12.41 -17.09
CA ALA A 309 7.25 -13.14 -16.20
C ALA A 309 7.11 -14.58 -16.68
N LYS A 310 7.29 -15.56 -15.79
CA LYS A 310 7.13 -16.98 -16.09
C LYS A 310 5.68 -17.45 -15.97
N LYS A 311 4.87 -16.77 -15.14
CA LYS A 311 3.44 -17.04 -14.98
C LYS A 311 2.64 -15.82 -15.40
N GLU A 312 2.58 -14.79 -14.56
CA GLU A 312 1.67 -13.67 -14.75
C GLU A 312 2.30 -12.32 -14.44
N VAL A 313 1.78 -11.30 -15.11
CA VAL A 313 1.99 -9.90 -14.76
C VAL A 313 0.68 -9.36 -14.19
N ILE A 314 0.71 -8.90 -12.94
CA ILE A 314 -0.44 -8.36 -12.22
C ILE A 314 -0.36 -6.83 -12.26
N VAL A 315 -1.31 -6.20 -12.96
CA VAL A 315 -1.40 -4.74 -13.03
C VAL A 315 -2.19 -4.20 -11.85
N SER A 316 -1.53 -3.46 -10.97
CA SER A 316 -2.08 -2.86 -9.75
C SER A 316 -1.74 -1.36 -9.64
N GLY A 317 -1.63 -0.66 -10.77
CA GLY A 317 -1.37 0.78 -10.86
C GLY A 317 -2.54 1.68 -10.42
N GLY A 318 -3.60 1.11 -9.86
CA GLY A 318 -4.83 1.81 -9.49
C GLY A 318 -5.72 2.14 -10.69
N ALA A 319 -6.88 2.73 -10.42
CA ALA A 319 -7.93 2.98 -11.43
C ALA A 319 -7.53 3.98 -12.53
N ILE A 320 -6.43 4.73 -12.36
CA ILE A 320 -5.92 5.68 -13.36
C ILE A 320 -4.77 5.06 -14.17
N ASN A 321 -3.72 4.56 -13.51
CA ASN A 321 -2.52 4.11 -14.24
C ASN A 321 -2.65 2.70 -14.81
N SER A 322 -3.51 1.84 -14.25
CA SER A 322 -3.74 0.50 -14.81
C SER A 322 -4.31 0.57 -16.23
N PRO A 323 -5.44 1.28 -16.49
CA PRO A 323 -5.93 1.41 -17.87
C PRO A 323 -4.96 2.16 -18.77
N GLN A 324 -4.25 3.19 -18.27
CA GLN A 324 -3.23 3.89 -19.04
C GLN A 324 -2.13 2.93 -19.50
N LEU A 325 -1.58 2.11 -18.61
CA LEU A 325 -0.54 1.15 -18.93
C LEU A 325 -1.03 0.09 -19.92
N LEU A 326 -2.27 -0.40 -19.78
CA LEU A 326 -2.88 -1.31 -20.75
C LEU A 326 -2.94 -0.67 -22.15
N MET A 327 -3.40 0.59 -22.25
CA MET A 327 -3.47 1.32 -23.51
C MET A 327 -2.08 1.55 -24.12
N LEU A 328 -1.09 1.98 -23.32
CA LEU A 328 0.31 2.11 -23.76
C LEU A 328 0.91 0.78 -24.25
N SER A 329 0.33 -0.35 -23.81
CA SER A 329 0.70 -1.70 -24.20
C SER A 329 -0.10 -2.24 -25.39
N GLY A 330 -0.94 -1.41 -26.02
CA GLY A 330 -1.76 -1.82 -27.18
C GLY A 330 -3.04 -2.58 -26.81
N ILE A 331 -3.50 -2.51 -25.56
CA ILE A 331 -4.73 -3.15 -25.08
C ILE A 331 -5.72 -2.04 -24.69
N GLY A 332 -6.73 -1.81 -25.52
CA GLY A 332 -7.69 -0.72 -25.32
C GLY A 332 -8.51 -0.41 -26.56
N PRO A 333 -9.27 0.71 -26.57
CA PRO A 333 -10.14 1.06 -27.68
C PRO A 333 -9.34 1.28 -28.96
N LYS A 334 -9.58 0.44 -29.97
CA LYS A 334 -8.78 0.39 -31.20
C LYS A 334 -8.58 1.74 -31.90
N GLU A 335 -9.63 2.54 -32.04
CA GLU A 335 -9.52 3.83 -32.74
C GLU A 335 -8.70 4.85 -31.94
N HIS A 336 -8.89 4.91 -30.62
CA HIS A 336 -8.08 5.77 -29.75
C HIS A 336 -6.59 5.39 -29.77
N LEU A 337 -6.28 4.10 -29.77
CA LEU A 337 -4.89 3.62 -29.89
C LEU A 337 -4.26 4.02 -31.23
N ARG A 338 -5.02 3.95 -32.33
CA ARG A 338 -4.56 4.35 -33.66
C ARG A 338 -4.29 5.84 -33.78
N GLU A 339 -5.16 6.67 -33.20
CA GLU A 339 -4.98 8.13 -33.13
C GLU A 339 -3.65 8.50 -32.47
N LEU A 340 -3.23 7.72 -31.46
CA LEU A 340 -1.97 7.91 -30.74
C LEU A 340 -0.78 7.16 -31.36
N GLY A 341 -0.95 6.49 -32.51
CA GLY A 341 0.11 5.72 -33.17
C GLY A 341 0.55 4.46 -32.41
N ILE A 342 -0.28 3.94 -31.49
CA ILE A 342 0.02 2.74 -30.71
C ILE A 342 -0.47 1.50 -31.47
N PRO A 343 0.40 0.49 -31.73
CA PRO A 343 -0.01 -0.76 -32.34
C PRO A 343 -1.07 -1.49 -31.49
N VAL A 344 -2.20 -1.82 -32.12
CA VAL A 344 -3.31 -2.51 -31.45
C VAL A 344 -3.01 -4.00 -31.34
N ILE A 345 -2.90 -4.49 -30.11
CA ILE A 345 -2.73 -5.91 -29.78
C ILE A 345 -4.10 -6.54 -29.46
N GLN A 346 -4.92 -5.85 -28.68
CA GLN A 346 -6.26 -6.30 -28.30
C GLN A 346 -7.20 -5.10 -28.25
N ASP A 347 -8.26 -5.17 -29.05
CA ASP A 347 -9.37 -4.23 -28.96
C ASP A 347 -10.22 -4.57 -27.73
N SER A 348 -10.39 -3.61 -26.82
CA SER A 348 -11.13 -3.77 -25.58
C SER A 348 -11.63 -2.42 -25.07
N ARG A 349 -12.74 -2.41 -24.33
CA ARG A 349 -13.36 -1.20 -23.76
C ARG A 349 -12.64 -0.72 -22.49
N VAL A 350 -11.31 -0.74 -22.48
CA VAL A 350 -10.50 -0.23 -21.36
C VAL A 350 -10.79 1.26 -21.19
N SER A 351 -11.07 1.68 -19.95
CA SER A 351 -11.34 3.08 -19.58
C SER A 351 -12.58 3.72 -20.21
N LEU A 352 -13.46 2.92 -20.83
CA LEU A 352 -14.79 3.36 -21.24
C LEU A 352 -15.80 3.00 -20.15
N ILE A 353 -16.55 3.98 -19.69
CA ILE A 353 -17.69 3.81 -18.76
C ILE A 353 -18.97 3.70 -19.60
#